data_AF-A0A537SD28-F1
#
_entry.id   AF-A0A537SD28-F1
#
_cell.length_a   1.000
_cell.length_b   1.000
_cell.length_c   1.000
_cell.angle_alpha   90.00
_cell.angle_beta   90.00
_cell.angle_gamma   90.00
#
_symmetry.space_group_name_H-M   'P 1'
#
loop_
_entity.id
_entity.type
_entity.pdbx_description
1 polymer ?
#
loop_
_entity_poly.entity_id
_entity_poly.type
_entity_poly.pdbx_seq_one_letter_code
_entity_poly.pdbx_strand_id
1 'polypeptide(L)'
;CDEHPLKGPNDLVFDRHGGLWFSDLGKRRARDMDVGAFYYIKPGGKEIVEGVFGMLPANGIGLSPDENTVYVAETPTARLWAFDLSAPGTVKPRDVIYRGERGKPIAGLGGYQMFDSLAVEACGNVCV
;
A
#
# COMPACT_ATOMS: atom_id res chain seq x y z
N CYS A 1 -14.12 5.79 -3.10
CA CYS A 1 -13.32 6.53 -2.10
C CYS A 1 -13.52 7.99 -2.42
N ASP A 2 -14.56 8.58 -1.86
CA ASP A 2 -15.14 9.84 -2.33
C ASP A 2 -15.36 9.83 -3.86
N GLU A 3 -14.70 10.74 -4.60
CA GLU A 3 -14.83 10.90 -6.06
C GLU A 3 -14.10 9.82 -6.90
N HIS A 4 -13.25 8.99 -6.29
CA HIS A 4 -12.45 8.00 -7.02
C HIS A 4 -12.98 6.56 -6.83
N PRO A 5 -13.42 5.87 -7.91
CA PRO A 5 -13.87 4.50 -7.83
C PRO A 5 -12.69 3.53 -7.69
N LEU A 6 -12.84 2.55 -6.81
CA LEU A 6 -11.91 1.42 -6.70
C LEU A 6 -11.86 0.64 -8.02
N LYS A 7 -10.66 0.24 -8.44
CA LYS A 7 -10.42 -0.40 -9.75
C LYS A 7 -10.16 -1.90 -9.63
N GLY A 8 -9.46 -2.31 -8.59
CA GLY A 8 -9.14 -3.69 -8.28
C GLY A 8 -8.55 -3.82 -6.87
N PRO A 9 -9.37 -3.73 -5.81
CA PRO A 9 -8.95 -4.11 -4.47
C PRO A 9 -8.32 -5.50 -4.48
N ASN A 10 -7.18 -5.67 -3.80
CA ASN A 10 -6.38 -6.88 -3.92
C ASN A 10 -6.07 -7.51 -2.56
N ASP A 11 -5.21 -6.90 -1.76
CA ASP A 11 -4.77 -7.44 -0.47
C ASP A 11 -5.17 -6.52 0.69
N LEU A 12 -5.15 -7.06 1.92
CA LEU A 12 -5.63 -6.36 3.11
C LEU A 12 -4.93 -6.74 4.42
N VAL A 13 -4.98 -5.83 5.39
CA VAL A 13 -4.56 -6.09 6.77
C VAL A 13 -5.42 -5.27 7.75
N PHE A 14 -5.84 -5.89 8.85
CA PHE A 14 -6.53 -5.18 9.93
C PHE A 14 -5.53 -4.58 10.92
N ASP A 15 -5.83 -3.39 11.43
CA ASP A 15 -5.11 -2.82 12.56
C ASP A 15 -5.77 -3.18 13.91
N ARG A 16 -5.08 -2.90 15.02
CA ARG A 16 -5.56 -3.15 16.39
C ARG A 16 -6.80 -2.33 16.76
N HIS A 17 -7.09 -1.27 16.01
CA HIS A 17 -8.27 -0.43 16.19
C HIS A 17 -9.50 -0.98 15.45
N GLY A 18 -9.35 -2.07 14.70
CA GLY A 18 -10.40 -2.69 13.90
C GLY A 18 -10.63 -2.00 12.55
N GLY A 19 -9.70 -1.16 12.12
CA GLY A 19 -9.68 -0.59 10.78
C GLY A 19 -9.03 -1.53 9.77
N LEU A 20 -9.31 -1.31 8.49
CA LEU A 20 -8.83 -2.16 7.40
C LEU A 20 -7.97 -1.35 6.44
N TRP A 21 -6.68 -1.69 6.37
CA TRP A 21 -5.82 -1.24 5.28
C TRP A 21 -6.00 -2.19 4.10
N PHE A 22 -6.08 -1.66 2.89
CA PHE A 22 -6.16 -2.47 1.69
C PHE A 22 -5.52 -1.79 0.49
N SER A 23 -4.98 -2.59 -0.42
CA SER A 23 -4.42 -2.12 -1.69
C SER A 23 -5.47 -2.12 -2.80
N ASP A 24 -5.33 -1.18 -3.73
CA ASP A 24 -5.98 -1.19 -5.03
C ASP A 24 -4.90 -1.36 -6.11
N LEU A 25 -4.90 -2.54 -6.73
CA LEU A 25 -3.95 -2.95 -7.77
C LEU A 25 -4.15 -2.14 -9.06
N GLY A 26 -5.38 -1.70 -9.32
CA GLY A 26 -5.76 -1.20 -10.63
C GLY A 26 -6.00 -2.31 -11.67
N LYS A 27 -6.24 -1.91 -12.92
CA LYS A 27 -6.36 -2.82 -14.07
C LYS A 27 -5.42 -2.42 -15.18
N ARG A 28 -4.82 -3.43 -15.83
CA ARG A 28 -4.09 -3.27 -17.08
C ARG A 28 -5.04 -3.55 -18.25
N ARG A 29 -5.05 -2.66 -19.23
CA ARG A 29 -5.77 -2.79 -20.50
C ARG A 29 -4.78 -2.84 -21.65
N ALA A 30 -5.27 -2.98 -22.88
CA ALA A 30 -4.42 -3.21 -24.05
C ALA A 30 -3.39 -2.10 -24.30
N ARG A 31 -3.71 -0.85 -23.95
CA ARG A 31 -2.88 0.32 -24.26
C ARG A 31 -2.64 1.27 -23.08
N ASP A 32 -3.21 0.98 -21.92
CA ASP A 32 -3.05 1.80 -20.72
C ASP A 32 -3.21 0.93 -19.46
N MET A 33 -2.89 1.52 -18.30
CA MET A 33 -3.11 0.89 -17.00
C MET A 33 -3.51 1.94 -15.97
N ASP A 34 -4.27 1.52 -14.98
CA ASP A 34 -4.48 2.35 -13.79
C ASP A 34 -3.18 2.40 -13.00
N VAL A 35 -2.96 3.54 -12.33
CA VAL A 35 -2.02 3.58 -11.22
C VAL A 35 -2.70 2.95 -9.99
N GLY A 36 -1.92 2.24 -9.20
CA GLY A 36 -2.35 1.68 -7.93
C GLY A 36 -2.42 2.72 -6.82
N ALA A 37 -3.08 2.33 -5.74
CA ALA A 37 -3.20 3.09 -4.52
C ALA A 37 -3.36 2.14 -3.33
N PHE A 38 -3.31 2.68 -2.12
CA PHE A 38 -3.81 1.98 -0.94
C PHE A 38 -4.67 2.90 -0.10
N TYR A 39 -5.57 2.29 0.65
CA TYR A 39 -6.65 2.94 1.35
C TYR A 39 -6.78 2.36 2.77
N TYR A 40 -7.52 3.08 3.59
CA TYR A 40 -7.90 2.67 4.93
C TYR A 40 -9.41 2.80 5.12
N ILE A 41 -10.07 1.74 5.60
CA ILE A 41 -11.47 1.79 6.01
C ILE A 41 -11.51 1.99 7.53
N LYS A 42 -12.18 3.06 7.97
CA LYS A 42 -12.39 3.31 9.40
C LYS A 42 -13.20 2.17 10.05
N PRO A 43 -12.97 1.88 11.34
CA PRO A 43 -13.66 0.80 12.05
C PRO A 43 -15.19 0.87 11.86
N GLY A 44 -15.78 -0.29 11.54
CA GLY A 44 -17.20 -0.40 11.24
C GLY A 44 -17.61 0.04 9.84
N GLY A 45 -16.67 0.23 8.90
CA GLY A 45 -16.98 0.49 7.49
C GLY A 45 -17.48 1.90 7.20
N LYS A 46 -17.24 2.85 8.10
CA LYS A 46 -17.89 4.17 8.09
C LYS A 46 -17.38 5.10 6.99
N GLU A 47 -16.13 4.93 6.58
CA GLU A 47 -15.43 5.85 5.69
C GLU A 47 -14.21 5.15 5.09
N ILE A 48 -13.89 5.48 3.83
CA ILE A 48 -12.66 5.04 3.18
C ILE A 48 -11.77 6.26 2.97
N VAL A 49 -10.57 6.21 3.52
CA VAL A 49 -9.54 7.26 3.45
C VAL A 49 -8.47 6.81 2.46
N GLU A 50 -8.07 7.68 1.53
CA GLU A 50 -6.92 7.42 0.66
C GLU A 50 -5.61 7.59 1.41
N GLY A 51 -4.77 6.56 1.40
CA GLY A 51 -3.44 6.61 1.99
C GLY A 51 -2.45 7.26 1.04
N VAL A 52 -2.15 6.57 -0.07
CA VAL A 52 -1.32 7.09 -1.17
C VAL A 52 -1.86 6.55 -2.49
N PHE A 53 -1.89 7.40 -3.52
CA PHE A 53 -2.17 7.04 -4.90
C PHE A 53 -0.95 7.26 -5.80
N GLY A 54 -1.02 6.75 -7.02
CA GLY A 54 0.04 6.98 -8.03
C GLY A 54 1.17 5.95 -7.96
N MET A 55 0.97 4.84 -7.25
CA MET A 55 1.90 3.71 -7.27
C MET A 55 1.75 2.95 -8.58
N LEU A 56 2.77 2.23 -9.04
CA LEU A 56 2.51 1.13 -9.96
C LEU A 56 1.75 0.02 -9.18
N PRO A 57 1.08 -0.93 -9.86
CA PRO A 57 0.11 -1.83 -9.25
C PRO A 57 0.46 -2.27 -7.82
N ALA A 58 -0.30 -1.73 -6.86
CA ALA A 58 -0.12 -1.96 -5.43
C ALA A 58 -0.75 -3.29 -5.04
N ASN A 59 -0.03 -4.09 -4.27
CA ASN A 59 -0.41 -5.48 -4.03
C ASN A 59 -0.36 -5.81 -2.54
N GLY A 60 0.58 -6.62 -2.06
CA GLY A 60 0.72 -6.93 -0.65
C GLY A 60 0.76 -5.69 0.23
N ILE A 61 0.02 -5.72 1.34
CA ILE A 61 -0.05 -4.64 2.32
C ILE A 61 0.04 -5.21 3.74
N GLY A 62 0.83 -4.56 4.59
CA GLY A 62 1.05 -5.02 5.97
C GLY A 62 1.43 -3.89 6.90
N LEU A 63 1.26 -4.11 8.20
CA LEU A 63 1.62 -3.13 9.24
C LEU A 63 2.84 -3.59 10.01
N SER A 64 3.68 -2.65 10.43
CA SER A 64 4.70 -2.92 11.44
C SER A 64 4.04 -3.42 12.73
N PRO A 65 4.72 -4.22 13.58
CA PRO A 65 4.14 -4.71 14.83
C PRO A 65 3.65 -3.61 15.77
N ASP A 66 4.30 -2.43 15.72
CA ASP A 66 3.90 -1.25 16.48
C ASP A 66 2.83 -0.39 15.78
N GLU A 67 2.44 -0.73 14.55
CA GLU A 67 1.47 -0.04 13.67
C GLU A 67 1.81 1.43 13.38
N ASN A 68 3.09 1.78 13.45
CA ASN A 68 3.58 3.11 13.06
C ASN A 68 4.00 3.19 11.59
N THR A 69 4.00 2.06 10.87
CA THR A 69 4.38 1.98 9.45
C THR A 69 3.43 1.04 8.71
N VAL A 70 2.99 1.46 7.52
CA VAL A 70 2.38 0.57 6.53
C VAL A 70 3.39 0.25 5.43
N TYR A 71 3.50 -1.03 5.11
CA TYR A 71 4.32 -1.56 4.03
C TYR A 71 3.43 -1.92 2.85
N VAL A 72 3.87 -1.59 1.63
CA VAL A 72 3.15 -1.92 0.41
C VAL A 72 4.11 -2.46 -0.64
N ALA A 73 3.81 -3.64 -1.18
CA ALA A 73 4.51 -4.22 -2.32
C ALA A 73 3.98 -3.62 -3.63
N GLU A 74 4.90 -3.19 -4.50
CA GLU A 74 4.62 -2.73 -5.85
C GLU A 74 5.03 -3.80 -6.86
N THR A 75 4.03 -4.44 -7.49
CA THR A 75 4.23 -5.70 -8.21
C THR A 75 5.26 -5.64 -9.34
N PRO A 76 5.11 -4.76 -10.35
CA PRO A 76 5.98 -4.85 -11.53
C PRO A 76 7.39 -4.32 -11.30
N THR A 77 7.64 -3.65 -10.16
CA THR A 77 8.95 -3.08 -9.85
C THR A 77 9.73 -3.92 -8.83
N ALA A 78 9.10 -4.94 -8.25
CA ALA A 78 9.63 -5.72 -7.13
C ALA A 78 10.18 -4.81 -6.02
N ARG A 79 9.44 -3.73 -5.71
CA ARG A 79 9.79 -2.80 -4.63
C ARG A 79 8.85 -2.97 -3.45
N LEU A 80 9.45 -2.96 -2.27
CA LEU A 80 8.73 -2.80 -1.01
C LEU A 80 8.86 -1.36 -0.56
N TRP A 81 7.72 -0.70 -0.35
CA TRP A 81 7.64 0.67 0.12
C TRP A 81 7.18 0.71 1.58
N ALA A 82 7.68 1.68 2.34
CA ALA A 82 7.21 1.98 3.69
C ALA A 82 6.67 3.41 3.77
N PHE A 83 5.57 3.57 4.50
CA PHE A 83 4.93 4.85 4.77
C PHE A 83 4.70 4.99 6.27
N ASP A 84 5.22 6.07 6.85
CA ASP A 84 5.06 6.34 8.28
C ASP A 84 3.64 6.83 8.58
N LEU A 85 3.07 6.39 9.68
CA LEU A 85 1.74 6.79 10.14
C LEU A 85 1.84 7.82 11.26
N SER A 86 0.92 8.79 11.28
CA SER A 86 0.75 9.74 12.40
C SER A 86 -0.39 9.36 13.33
N ALA A 87 -1.34 8.57 12.83
CA ALA A 87 -2.48 8.02 13.55
C ALA A 87 -3.06 6.86 12.72
N PRO A 88 -3.96 6.02 13.28
CA PRO A 88 -4.69 5.02 12.50
C PRO A 88 -5.34 5.65 11.27
N GLY A 89 -5.13 5.04 10.10
CA GLY A 89 -5.62 5.55 8.81
C GLY A 89 -4.97 6.83 8.28
N THR A 90 -3.93 7.36 8.93
CA THR A 90 -3.33 8.66 8.55
C THR A 90 -1.85 8.50 8.21
N VAL A 91 -1.53 8.58 6.91
CA VAL A 91 -0.15 8.57 6.41
C VAL A 91 0.48 9.95 6.62
N LYS A 92 1.71 9.99 7.15
CA LYS A 92 2.48 11.22 7.27
C LYS A 92 2.82 11.77 5.89
N PRO A 93 2.67 13.09 5.66
CA PRO A 93 3.11 13.70 4.41
C PRO A 93 4.60 13.46 4.17
N ARG A 94 4.96 13.17 2.91
CA ARG A 94 6.33 13.06 2.45
C ARG A 94 6.47 13.74 1.09
N ASP A 95 7.63 14.33 0.85
CA ASP A 95 8.00 14.90 -0.44
C ASP A 95 8.03 13.81 -1.53
N VAL A 96 7.67 14.22 -2.75
CA VAL A 96 7.74 13.35 -3.93
C VAL A 96 9.21 13.09 -4.25
N ILE A 97 9.55 11.82 -4.47
CA ILE A 97 10.91 11.41 -4.81
C ILE A 97 11.19 11.65 -6.29
N TYR A 98 10.26 11.27 -7.18
CA TYR A 98 10.42 11.43 -8.62
C TYR A 98 9.13 11.78 -9.37
N ARG A 99 8.34 10.79 -9.79
CA ARG A 99 7.16 10.97 -10.67
C ARG A 99 5.84 10.72 -9.94
N GLY A 100 5.84 10.88 -8.62
CA GLY A 100 4.66 10.69 -7.77
C GLY A 100 4.90 9.74 -6.61
N GLU A 101 6.02 9.02 -6.60
CA GLU A 101 6.39 8.12 -5.50
C GLU A 101 6.64 8.91 -4.22
N ARG A 102 5.98 8.49 -3.13
CA ARG A 102 6.01 9.15 -1.81
C ARG A 102 6.47 8.22 -0.68
N GLY A 103 6.73 6.95 -0.96
CA GLY A 103 7.15 5.97 0.04
C GLY A 103 8.66 5.96 0.25
N LYS A 104 9.13 5.53 1.43
CA LYS A 104 10.53 5.16 1.62
C LYS A 104 10.76 3.79 0.98
N PRO A 105 11.67 3.63 0.00
CA PRO A 105 12.00 2.31 -0.52
C PRO A 105 12.74 1.50 0.56
N ILE A 106 12.28 0.29 0.82
CA ILE A 106 12.88 -0.64 1.79
C ILE A 106 13.75 -1.69 1.08
N ALA A 107 13.20 -2.27 0.02
CA ALA A 107 13.87 -3.28 -0.78
C ALA A 107 13.47 -3.14 -2.25
N GLY A 108 14.37 -3.60 -3.12
CA GLY A 108 14.13 -3.72 -4.56
C GLY A 108 14.92 -4.91 -5.08
N LEU A 109 14.28 -5.84 -5.77
CA LEU A 109 14.97 -6.96 -6.42
C LEU A 109 15.34 -6.60 -7.86
N GLY A 110 16.56 -6.98 -8.26
CA GLY A 110 17.01 -6.87 -9.65
C GLY A 110 16.46 -8.01 -10.52
N GLY A 111 16.54 -7.81 -11.84
CA GLY A 111 16.08 -8.79 -12.82
C GLY A 111 14.56 -8.77 -13.04
N TYR A 112 14.03 -9.82 -13.67
CA TYR A 112 12.60 -9.96 -13.90
C TYR A 112 11.94 -10.65 -12.71
N GLN A 113 11.72 -9.88 -11.65
CA GLN A 113 11.05 -10.29 -10.43
C GLN A 113 9.79 -9.47 -10.22
N MET A 114 8.87 -10.01 -9.44
CA MET A 114 7.66 -9.31 -9.01
C MET A 114 7.41 -9.61 -7.54
N PHE A 115 6.79 -8.65 -6.86
CA PHE A 115 6.23 -8.87 -5.53
C PHE A 115 4.71 -9.01 -5.62
N ASP A 116 4.15 -9.89 -4.81
CA ASP A 116 2.71 -10.14 -4.73
C ASP A 116 2.23 -9.74 -3.33
N SER A 117 1.66 -10.67 -2.57
CA SER A 117 1.33 -10.49 -1.15
C SER A 117 2.56 -10.35 -0.25
N LEU A 118 2.32 -9.88 0.97
CA LEU A 118 3.33 -9.84 2.03
C LEU A 118 2.73 -10.19 3.39
N ALA A 119 3.58 -10.57 4.33
CA ALA A 119 3.24 -10.69 5.75
C ALA A 119 4.35 -10.09 6.61
N VAL A 120 4.00 -9.65 7.82
CA VAL A 120 4.96 -9.06 8.77
C VAL A 120 5.09 -9.97 9.99
N GLU A 121 6.31 -10.40 10.29
CA GLU A 121 6.61 -11.20 11.48
C GLU A 121 6.56 -10.34 12.75
N ALA A 122 6.35 -10.97 13.91
CA ALA A 122 6.32 -10.26 15.20
C ALA A 122 7.62 -9.50 15.52
N CYS A 123 8.76 -9.92 14.96
CA CYS A 123 10.05 -9.25 15.09
C CYS A 123 10.22 -8.05 14.13
N GLY A 124 9.25 -7.79 13.25
CA GLY A 124 9.27 -6.68 12.29
C GLY A 124 9.88 -7.01 10.92
N ASN A 125 10.28 -8.25 10.68
CA ASN A 125 10.66 -8.67 9.32
C ASN A 125 9.44 -8.66 8.40
N VAL A 126 9.65 -8.22 7.17
CA VAL A 126 8.63 -8.29 6.11
C VAL A 126 8.98 -9.45 5.17
N CYS A 127 8.08 -10.42 5.07
CA CYS A 127 8.15 -11.52 4.13
C CYS A 127 7.37 -11.14 2.88
N VAL A 128 8.07 -11.06 1.74
CA VAL A 128 7.53 -10.75 0.42
C VAL A 128 8.02 -11.79 -0.57
#